data_AF-A0A1H6I9Z3-F1
#
_entry.id   AF-A0A1H6I9Z3-F1
#
_cell.length_a   1.000
_cell.length_b   1.000
_cell.length_c   1.000
_cell.angle_alpha   90.00
_cell.angle_beta   90.00
_cell.angle_gamma   90.00
#
_symmetry.space_group_name_H-M   'P 1'
#
loop_
_entity.id
_entity.type
_entity.pdbx_description
1 polymer ?
#
loop_
_entity_poly.entity_id
_entity_poly.type
_entity_poly.pdbx_seq_one_letter_code
_entity_poly.pdbx_strand_id
1 'polypeptide(L)'
;MENFKKKLQRRFYLCLMLCCSGSAVYWGLSYLIKDVPDFSRGMIAGVYFGIIVVAAFLMIKYLILLRNEDKLKAEYIKTTDERNIEISKATMRTSSVISLVATGLAVLITGFFSKTVSITLFIDMTAGALITVLVNLYYNKKM
;
A
#
# COMPACT_ATOMS: atom_id res chain seq x y z
N MET A 1 14.64 12.01 -19.32
CA MET A 1 14.52 10.55 -19.03
C MET A 1 15.23 10.13 -17.75
N GLU A 2 16.41 10.68 -17.41
CA GLU A 2 17.17 10.28 -16.22
C GLU A 2 16.43 10.50 -14.89
N ASN A 3 15.71 11.62 -14.75
CA ASN A 3 14.85 11.89 -13.58
C ASN A 3 13.71 10.85 -13.43
N PHE A 4 13.20 10.30 -14.54
CA PHE A 4 12.17 9.27 -14.51
C PHE A 4 12.75 7.91 -14.10
N LYS A 5 13.96 7.56 -14.57
CA LYS A 5 14.71 6.39 -14.11
C LYS A 5 14.96 6.44 -12.59
N LYS A 6 15.42 7.59 -12.07
CA LYS A 6 15.60 7.79 -10.60
C LYS A 6 14.29 7.65 -9.83
N LYS A 7 13.17 8.18 -10.36
CA LYS A 7 11.83 8.02 -9.75
C LYS A 7 11.40 6.55 -9.70
N LEU A 8 11.68 5.78 -10.76
CA LEU A 8 11.36 4.36 -10.84
C LEU A 8 12.25 3.52 -9.93
N GLN A 9 13.55 3.81 -9.86
CA GLN A 9 14.48 3.20 -8.91
C GLN A 9 14.05 3.47 -7.46
N ARG A 10 13.64 4.70 -7.13
CA ARG A 10 13.09 4.99 -5.80
C ARG A 10 11.86 4.15 -5.47
N ARG A 11 10.94 3.96 -6.43
CA ARG A 11 9.77 3.08 -6.25
C ARG A 11 10.19 1.62 -6.03
N PHE A 12 11.19 1.14 -6.77
CA PHE A 12 11.77 -0.18 -6.58
C PHE A 12 12.38 -0.35 -5.17
N TYR A 13 13.21 0.59 -4.72
CA TYR A 13 13.78 0.55 -3.37
C TYR A 13 12.74 0.65 -2.27
N LEU A 14 11.66 1.42 -2.47
CA LEU A 14 10.53 1.46 -1.53
C LEU A 14 9.83 0.10 -1.45
N CYS A 15 9.57 -0.56 -2.59
CA CYS A 15 9.01 -1.92 -2.59
C CYS A 15 9.94 -2.92 -1.88
N LEU A 16 11.25 -2.83 -2.12
CA LEU A 16 12.26 -3.67 -1.46
C LEU A 16 12.27 -3.45 0.06
N MET A 17 12.33 -2.19 0.51
CA MET A 17 12.29 -1.84 1.93
C MET A 17 11.04 -2.39 2.61
N LEU A 18 9.87 -2.29 1.96
CA LEU A 18 8.59 -2.77 2.48
C LEU A 18 8.55 -4.31 2.56
N CYS A 19 9.14 -5.01 1.59
CA CYS A 19 9.29 -6.47 1.65
C CYS A 19 10.21 -6.90 2.79
N CYS A 20 11.37 -6.24 2.95
CA CYS A 20 12.32 -6.57 4.00
C CYS A 20 11.74 -6.30 5.40
N SER A 21 11.11 -5.15 5.61
CA SER A 21 10.49 -4.82 6.90
C SER A 21 9.29 -5.73 7.20
N GLY A 22 8.43 -6.00 6.21
CA GLY A 22 7.31 -6.93 6.36
C GLY A 22 7.76 -8.35 6.71
N SER A 23 8.82 -8.83 6.08
CA SER A 23 9.43 -10.14 6.39
C SER A 23 9.99 -10.18 7.81
N ALA A 24 10.75 -9.15 8.21
CA ALA A 24 11.32 -9.07 9.55
C ALA A 24 10.24 -9.07 10.64
N VAL A 25 9.14 -8.34 10.42
CA VAL A 25 7.99 -8.29 11.34
C VAL A 25 7.29 -9.64 11.42
N TYR A 26 7.01 -10.29 10.28
CA TYR A 26 6.36 -11.60 10.25
C TYR A 26 7.19 -12.67 10.96
N TRP A 27 8.47 -12.80 10.61
CA TRP A 27 9.37 -13.79 11.23
C TRP A 27 9.62 -13.48 12.71
N GLY A 28 9.78 -12.20 13.07
CA GLY A 28 9.96 -11.77 14.46
C GLY A 28 8.75 -12.08 15.34
N LEU A 29 7.54 -11.72 14.91
CA LEU A 29 6.31 -12.01 15.64
C LEU A 29 6.02 -13.52 15.70
N SER A 30 6.26 -14.25 14.61
CA SER A 30 6.09 -15.71 14.60
C SER A 30 7.08 -16.43 15.53
N TYR A 31 8.23 -15.83 15.84
CA TYR A 31 9.19 -16.39 16.79
C TYR A 31 8.80 -16.08 18.25
N LEU A 32 8.28 -14.86 18.49
CA LEU A 32 7.90 -14.37 19.81
C LEU A 32 6.56 -14.94 20.31
N ILE A 33 5.61 -15.17 19.41
CA ILE A 33 4.24 -15.59 19.75
C ILE A 33 3.99 -16.97 19.15
N LYS A 34 4.05 -18.01 19.99
CA LYS A 34 3.84 -19.40 19.57
C LYS A 34 2.39 -19.86 19.70
N ASP A 35 1.63 -19.30 20.64
CA ASP A 35 0.23 -19.65 20.92
C ASP A 35 -0.75 -18.86 20.04
N VAL A 36 -0.63 -19.01 18.72
CA VAL A 36 -1.59 -18.45 17.75
C VAL A 36 -2.50 -19.58 17.26
N PRO A 37 -3.83 -19.41 17.25
CA PRO A 37 -4.75 -20.40 16.68
C PRO A 37 -4.37 -20.74 15.23
N ASP A 38 -4.47 -22.02 14.85
CA ASP A 38 -4.02 -22.51 13.53
C ASP A 38 -4.69 -21.76 12.36
N PHE A 39 -5.97 -21.45 12.49
CA PHE A 39 -6.70 -20.65 11.49
C PHE A 39 -6.08 -19.25 11.31
N SER A 40 -5.81 -18.54 12.40
CA SER A 40 -5.18 -17.22 12.37
C SER A 40 -3.78 -17.29 11.77
N ARG A 41 -3.02 -18.34 12.09
CA ARG A 41 -1.67 -18.56 11.55
C ARG A 41 -1.70 -18.77 10.03
N GLY A 42 -2.62 -19.59 9.54
CA GLY A 42 -2.84 -19.81 8.10
C GLY A 42 -3.27 -18.53 7.37
N MET A 43 -4.18 -17.77 7.96
CA MET A 43 -4.65 -16.49 7.40
C MET A 43 -3.51 -15.45 7.31
N ILE A 44 -2.73 -15.26 8.38
CA ILE A 44 -1.61 -14.32 8.39
C ILE A 44 -0.55 -14.74 7.36
N ALA A 45 -0.22 -16.03 7.28
CA ALA A 45 0.73 -16.55 6.29
C ALA A 45 0.24 -16.32 4.85
N GLY A 46 -1.05 -16.54 4.59
CA GLY A 46 -1.66 -16.29 3.28
C GLY A 46 -1.60 -14.81 2.87
N VAL A 47 -1.97 -13.89 3.76
CA VAL A 47 -1.89 -12.45 3.52
C VAL A 47 -0.45 -12.01 3.27
N TYR A 48 0.49 -12.47 4.10
CA TYR A 48 1.92 -12.19 3.93
C TYR A 48 2.45 -12.66 2.58
N PHE A 49 2.15 -13.90 2.20
CA PHE A 49 2.57 -14.45 0.91
C PHE A 49 1.96 -13.67 -0.26
N GLY A 50 0.67 -13.32 -0.18
CA GLY A 50 0.01 -12.50 -1.20
C GLY A 50 0.69 -11.14 -1.41
N ILE A 51 1.03 -10.45 -0.32
CA ILE A 51 1.73 -9.16 -0.37
C ILE A 51 3.11 -9.33 -1.04
N ILE A 52 3.86 -10.37 -0.69
CA ILE A 52 5.18 -10.64 -1.29
C ILE A 52 5.07 -10.92 -2.78
N VAL A 53 4.11 -11.73 -3.21
CA VAL A 53 3.94 -12.08 -4.63
C VAL A 53 3.62 -10.83 -5.45
N VAL A 54 2.72 -9.97 -4.98
CA VAL A 54 2.38 -8.71 -5.66
C VAL A 54 3.58 -7.78 -5.71
N ALA A 55 4.32 -7.64 -4.60
CA ALA A 55 5.51 -6.81 -4.54
C ALA A 55 6.62 -7.34 -5.49
N ALA A 56 6.82 -8.65 -5.55
CA ALA A 56 7.75 -9.29 -6.48
C ALA A 56 7.37 -9.03 -7.94
N PHE A 57 6.09 -9.14 -8.29
CA PHE A 57 5.61 -8.82 -9.63
C PHE A 57 5.90 -7.35 -10.00
N LEU A 58 5.64 -6.41 -9.09
CA LEU A 58 5.96 -4.98 -9.28
C LEU A 58 7.45 -4.74 -9.44
N MET A 59 8.28 -5.41 -8.64
CA MET A 59 9.75 -5.34 -8.74
C MET A 59 10.24 -5.84 -10.10
N ILE A 60 9.74 -6.98 -10.56
CA ILE A 60 10.06 -7.52 -11.90
C ILE A 60 9.64 -6.54 -12.99
N LYS A 61 8.44 -5.97 -12.90
CA LYS A 61 7.98 -4.94 -13.83
C LYS A 61 8.96 -3.77 -13.88
N TYR A 62 9.37 -3.23 -12.73
CA TYR A 62 10.31 -2.11 -12.67
C TYR A 62 11.69 -2.45 -13.24
N LEU A 63 12.19 -3.66 -13.01
CA LEU A 63 13.45 -4.13 -13.61
C LEU A 63 13.35 -4.19 -15.14
N ILE A 64 12.25 -4.70 -15.69
CA ILE A 64 12.02 -4.75 -17.15
C ILE A 64 11.96 -3.34 -17.74
N LEU A 65 11.25 -2.41 -17.08
CA LEU A 65 11.19 -1.01 -17.51
C LEU A 65 12.55 -0.32 -17.46
N LEU A 66 13.36 -0.59 -16.43
CA LEU A 66 14.70 0.01 -16.30
C LEU A 66 15.68 -0.53 -17.35
N ARG A 67 15.52 -1.79 -17.77
CA ARG A 67 16.37 -2.46 -18.76
C ARG A 67 16.00 -2.13 -20.20
N ASN A 68 14.73 -1.81 -20.49
CA ASN A 68 14.26 -1.56 -21.86
C ASN A 68 13.86 -0.09 -22.04
N GLU A 69 14.67 0.66 -22.81
CA GLU A 69 14.48 2.08 -23.07
C GLU A 69 13.15 2.41 -23.78
N ASP A 70 12.70 1.56 -24.70
CA ASP A 70 11.48 1.79 -25.47
C ASP A 70 10.24 1.64 -24.58
N LYS A 71 10.22 0.60 -23.75
CA LYS A 71 9.15 0.41 -22.74
C LYS A 71 9.15 1.53 -21.71
N LEU A 72 10.33 2.02 -21.33
CA LEU A 72 10.45 3.14 -20.41
C LEU A 72 9.90 4.44 -21.00
N LYS A 73 10.18 4.72 -22.28
CA LYS A 73 9.65 5.89 -23.00
C LYS A 73 8.12 5.81 -23.14
N ALA A 74 7.59 4.64 -23.49
CA ALA A 74 6.15 4.43 -23.58
C ALA A 74 5.46 4.66 -22.23
N GLU A 75 6.01 4.14 -21.13
CA GLU A 75 5.44 4.33 -19.80
C GLU A 75 5.60 5.77 -19.30
N TYR A 76 6.68 6.46 -19.68
CA TYR A 76 6.86 7.90 -19.42
C TYR A 76 5.76 8.73 -20.10
N ILE A 77 5.53 8.54 -21.40
CA ILE A 77 4.50 9.27 -22.16
C ILE A 77 3.12 9.05 -21.53
N LYS A 78 2.79 7.79 -21.21
CA LYS A 78 1.53 7.45 -20.54
C LYS A 78 1.38 8.13 -19.18
N THR A 79 2.46 8.24 -18.41
CA THR A 79 2.42 8.83 -17.05
C THR A 79 2.39 10.36 -17.07
N THR A 80 2.89 10.99 -18.13
CA THR A 80 2.96 12.45 -18.28
C THR A 80 1.73 13.04 -18.97
N ASP A 81 0.91 12.22 -19.63
CA ASP A 81 -0.39 12.62 -20.18
C ASP A 81 -1.30 13.22 -19.08
N GLU A 82 -1.70 14.47 -19.27
CA GLU A 82 -2.53 15.24 -18.34
C GLU A 82 -3.83 14.53 -17.99
N ARG A 83 -4.44 13.84 -18.96
CA ARG A 83 -5.69 13.09 -18.74
C ARG A 83 -5.47 11.96 -17.74
N ASN A 84 -4.36 11.23 -17.85
CA ASN A 84 -4.06 10.12 -16.95
C ASN A 84 -3.73 10.63 -15.54
N ILE A 85 -3.11 11.80 -15.43
CA ILE A 85 -2.84 12.45 -14.15
C ILE A 85 -4.16 12.82 -13.45
N GLU A 86 -5.10 13.45 -14.17
CA GLU A 86 -6.39 13.84 -13.60
C GLU A 86 -7.25 12.63 -13.23
N ILE A 87 -7.30 11.59 -14.08
CA ILE A 87 -7.98 10.34 -13.74
C ILE A 87 -7.38 9.73 -12.47
N SER A 88 -6.06 9.70 -12.34
CA SER A 88 -5.39 9.14 -11.16
C SER A 88 -5.71 9.94 -9.89
N LYS A 89 -5.74 11.28 -9.97
CA LYS A 89 -6.09 12.14 -8.84
C LYS A 89 -7.55 11.94 -8.42
N ALA A 90 -8.48 11.96 -9.38
CA ALA A 90 -9.90 11.74 -9.12
C ALA A 90 -10.14 10.34 -8.53
N THR A 91 -9.49 9.31 -9.10
CA THR A 91 -9.57 7.94 -8.58
C THR A 91 -9.09 7.87 -7.15
N MET A 92 -7.90 8.43 -6.84
CA MET A 92 -7.34 8.40 -5.50
C MET A 92 -8.23 9.14 -4.48
N ARG A 93 -8.80 10.29 -4.86
CA ARG A 93 -9.71 11.06 -4.01
C ARG A 93 -10.98 10.26 -3.71
N THR A 94 -11.65 9.75 -4.74
CA THR A 94 -12.90 8.99 -4.59
C THR A 94 -12.66 7.67 -3.88
N SER A 95 -11.59 6.94 -4.19
CA SER A 95 -11.24 5.69 -3.51
C SER A 95 -10.96 5.90 -2.04
N SER A 96 -10.27 6.99 -1.67
CA SER A 96 -9.96 7.27 -0.26
C SER A 96 -11.23 7.55 0.55
N VAL A 97 -12.19 8.28 -0.02
CA VAL A 97 -13.50 8.54 0.61
C VAL A 97 -14.31 7.25 0.73
N ILE A 98 -14.42 6.46 -0.35
CA ILE A 98 -15.16 5.19 -0.33
C ILE A 98 -14.57 4.23 0.70
N SER A 99 -13.24 4.07 0.73
CA SER A 99 -12.57 3.22 1.71
C SER A 99 -12.83 3.69 3.15
N LEU A 100 -12.78 5.00 3.42
CA LEU A 100 -13.08 5.54 4.75
C LEU A 100 -14.52 5.22 5.19
N VAL A 101 -15.49 5.40 4.29
CA VAL A 101 -16.89 5.07 4.57
C VAL A 101 -17.08 3.58 4.78
N ALA A 102 -16.46 2.73 3.94
CA ALA A 102 -16.51 1.29 4.07
C ALA A 102 -15.94 0.79 5.41
N THR A 103 -14.78 1.32 5.82
CA THR A 103 -14.19 1.00 7.13
C THR A 103 -15.08 1.50 8.27
N GLY A 104 -15.69 2.68 8.15
CA GLY A 104 -16.65 3.19 9.14
C GLY A 104 -17.87 2.28 9.31
N LEU A 105 -18.45 1.79 8.21
CA LEU A 105 -19.54 0.81 8.26
C LEU A 105 -19.08 -0.51 8.90
N ALA A 106 -17.86 -0.97 8.60
CA ALA A 106 -17.29 -2.17 9.21
C ALA A 106 -17.12 -2.02 10.73
N VAL A 107 -16.72 -0.84 11.23
CA VAL A 107 -16.63 -0.54 12.67
C VAL A 107 -18.00 -0.66 13.35
N LEU A 108 -19.05 -0.13 12.73
CA LEU A 108 -20.42 -0.21 13.25
C LEU A 108 -20.90 -1.67 13.35
N ILE A 109 -20.74 -2.43 12.26
CA ILE A 109 -21.15 -3.84 12.21
C ILE A 109 -20.38 -4.66 13.25
N THR A 110 -19.06 -4.54 13.26
CA THR A 110 -18.20 -5.32 14.17
C THR A 110 -18.37 -4.93 15.64
N GLY A 111 -18.85 -3.72 15.93
CA GLY A 111 -19.19 -3.26 17.28
C GLY A 111 -20.24 -4.12 17.97
N PHE A 112 -21.16 -4.73 17.22
CA PHE A 112 -22.16 -5.66 17.76
C PHE A 112 -21.61 -7.05 18.06
N PHE A 113 -20.51 -7.46 17.41
CA PHE A 113 -19.96 -8.81 17.54
C PHE A 113 -18.79 -8.87 18.53
N SER A 114 -17.83 -7.93 18.45
CA SER A 114 -16.63 -7.95 19.27
C SER A 114 -16.03 -6.56 19.47
N LYS A 115 -15.89 -6.18 20.74
CA LYS A 115 -15.24 -4.92 21.14
C LYS A 115 -13.81 -4.81 20.58
N THR A 116 -13.04 -5.90 20.60
CA THR A 116 -11.66 -5.91 20.14
C THR A 116 -11.58 -5.62 18.64
N VAL A 117 -12.40 -6.29 17.83
CA VAL A 117 -12.40 -6.10 16.36
C VAL A 117 -12.83 -4.68 16.00
N SER A 118 -13.87 -4.16 16.64
CA SER A 118 -14.37 -2.81 16.40
C SER A 118 -13.32 -1.73 16.75
N ILE A 119 -12.63 -1.85 17.88
CA ILE A 119 -11.54 -0.92 18.26
C ILE A 119 -10.38 -1.01 17.26
N THR A 120 -9.99 -2.21 16.82
CA THR A 120 -8.89 -2.34 15.84
C THR A 120 -9.20 -1.65 14.51
N LEU A 121 -10.44 -1.79 14.00
CA LEU A 121 -10.88 -1.11 12.78
C LEU A 121 -11.03 0.40 12.99
N PHE A 122 -11.40 0.85 14.19
CA PHE A 122 -11.44 2.27 14.52
C PHE A 122 -10.03 2.90 14.53
N ILE A 123 -9.03 2.20 15.07
CA ILE A 123 -7.63 2.61 15.00
C ILE A 123 -7.14 2.66 13.55
N ASP A 124 -7.47 1.67 12.72
CA ASP A 124 -7.15 1.67 11.29
C ASP A 124 -7.78 2.87 10.55
N MET A 125 -9.07 3.12 10.78
CA MET A 125 -9.78 4.26 10.21
C MET A 125 -9.15 5.60 10.59
N THR A 126 -8.84 5.79 11.88
CA THR A 126 -8.23 7.03 12.39
C THR A 126 -6.79 7.22 11.89
N ALA A 127 -6.00 6.14 11.82
CA ALA A 127 -4.67 6.16 11.24
C ALA A 127 -4.71 6.53 9.74
N GLY A 128 -5.62 5.94 8.98
CA GLY A 128 -5.81 6.27 7.56
C GLY A 128 -6.21 7.73 7.33
N ALA A 129 -7.11 8.26 8.16
CA ALA A 129 -7.50 9.67 8.13
C ALA A 129 -6.33 10.60 8.48
N LEU A 130 -5.57 10.29 9.53
CA LEU A 130 -4.38 11.06 9.93
C LEU A 130 -3.33 11.08 8.82
N ILE A 131 -3.02 9.93 8.21
CA ILE A 131 -2.08 9.84 7.08
C ILE A 131 -2.56 10.73 5.94
N THR A 132 -3.85 10.68 5.59
CA THR A 132 -4.42 11.49 4.52
C THR A 132 -4.24 12.99 4.80
N VAL A 133 -4.50 13.42 6.04
CA VAL A 133 -4.31 14.82 6.47
C VAL A 133 -2.83 15.21 6.41
N LEU A 134 -1.92 14.41 6.96
CA LEU A 134 -0.48 14.69 6.95
C LEU A 134 0.08 14.78 5.53
N VAL A 135 -0.34 13.87 4.65
CA VAL A 135 0.05 13.88 3.24
C VAL A 135 -0.51 15.12 2.54
N ASN A 136 -1.77 15.49 2.81
CA ASN A 136 -2.37 16.70 2.27
C ASN A 136 -1.58 17.95 2.71
N LEU A 137 -1.25 18.07 4.00
CA LEU A 137 -0.45 19.16 4.55
C LEU A 137 0.96 19.22 3.93
N TYR A 138 1.61 18.08 3.73
CA TYR A 138 2.91 18.02 3.07
C TYR A 138 2.85 18.55 1.64
N TYR A 139 1.85 18.12 0.86
CA TYR A 139 1.71 18.59 -0.52
C TYR A 139 1.24 20.04 -0.61
N ASN A 140 0.38 20.50 0.29
CA ASN A 140 -0.08 21.88 0.33
C ASN A 140 1.04 22.88 0.72
N LYS A 141 2.08 22.42 1.42
CA LYS A 141 3.29 23.23 1.69
C LYS A 141 4.31 23.19 0.55
N LYS A 142 4.23 22.20 -0.33
CA LYS A 142 5.25 21.93 -1.35
C LYS A 142 4.84 22.41 -2.75
N MET A 143 3.54 22.36 -3.05
CA MET A 143 2.95 22.98 -4.25
C MET A 143 2.63 24.44 -3.96
#